data_AF-A0A8C5UC66-F1
#
_entry.id   AF-A0A8C5UC66-F1
#
_cell.length_a   1.000
_cell.length_b   1.000
_cell.length_c   1.000
_cell.angle_alpha   90.00
_cell.angle_beta   90.00
_cell.angle_gamma   90.00
#
_symmetry.space_group_name_H-M   'P 1'
#
loop_
_entity.id
_entity.type
_entity.pdbx_description
1 polymer ?
#
loop_
_entity_poly.entity_id
_entity_poly.type
_entity_poly.pdbx_seq_one_letter_code
_entity_poly.pdbx_strand_id
1 'polypeptide(L)'
;MHFYYRFQTRNLMLFFFLKSVFGFGEVPEPQCVCKSQETVCGSEGKTYENICQFNKAYAAKRNISMKHKGPCESGKVYRGISKLTNS
;
A
#
# COMPACT_ATOMS: atom_id res chain seq x y z
N MET A 1 8.90 -26.44 -12.05
CA MET A 1 8.55 -27.83 -11.69
C MET A 1 7.07 -28.01 -11.92
N HIS A 2 6.77 -28.63 -13.05
CA HIS A 2 5.48 -28.71 -13.71
C HIS A 2 4.95 -30.12 -13.46
N PHE A 3 4.41 -30.37 -12.26
CA PHE A 3 4.06 -31.73 -11.83
C PHE A 3 2.85 -31.73 -10.91
N TYR A 4 1.71 -31.20 -11.35
CA TYR A 4 0.43 -31.65 -10.80
C TYR A 4 -0.59 -31.69 -11.94
N TYR A 5 -0.85 -32.92 -12.39
CA TYR A 5 -1.99 -33.36 -13.21
C TYR A 5 -1.93 -33.19 -14.73
N ARG A 6 -1.27 -34.16 -15.39
CA ARG A 6 -1.65 -34.61 -16.75
C ARG A 6 -2.87 -35.53 -16.65
N PHE A 7 -4.07 -34.99 -16.40
CA PHE A 7 -5.31 -35.80 -16.42
C PHE A 7 -5.90 -35.82 -17.83
N GLN A 8 -5.50 -36.85 -18.57
CA GLN A 8 -6.02 -37.20 -19.88
C GLN A 8 -7.41 -37.84 -19.75
N THR A 9 -8.43 -37.06 -19.40
CA THR A 9 -9.81 -37.59 -19.34
C THR A 9 -10.68 -36.92 -20.40
N ARG A 10 -10.98 -37.67 -21.46
CA ARG A 10 -11.97 -37.34 -22.51
C ARG A 10 -13.42 -37.38 -21.98
N ASN A 11 -13.66 -36.95 -20.73
CA ASN A 11 -14.97 -37.01 -20.11
C ASN A 11 -15.32 -35.67 -19.47
N LEU A 12 -16.05 -34.88 -20.24
CA LEU A 12 -16.55 -33.56 -19.89
C LEU A 12 -17.32 -33.56 -18.54
N MET A 13 -18.02 -34.66 -18.22
CA MET A 13 -18.78 -34.82 -16.97
C MET A 13 -17.90 -34.84 -15.71
N LEU A 14 -16.71 -35.45 -15.77
CA LEU A 14 -15.76 -35.48 -14.65
C LEU A 14 -15.16 -34.09 -14.37
N PHE A 15 -14.99 -33.29 -15.42
CA PHE A 15 -14.51 -31.91 -15.32
C PHE A 15 -15.52 -31.00 -14.60
N PHE A 16 -16.82 -31.17 -14.89
CA PHE A 16 -17.89 -30.47 -14.18
C PHE A 16 -18.00 -30.92 -12.72
N PHE A 17 -17.91 -32.22 -12.47
CA PHE A 17 -17.97 -32.78 -11.11
C PHE A 17 -16.80 -32.31 -10.23
N LEU A 18 -15.59 -32.21 -10.80
CA LEU A 18 -14.43 -31.67 -10.08
C LEU A 18 -14.56 -30.16 -9.80
N LYS A 19 -15.18 -29.38 -10.71
CA LYS A 19 -15.49 -27.96 -10.47
C LYS A 19 -16.51 -27.73 -9.35
N SER A 20 -17.50 -28.61 -9.21
CA SER A 20 -18.54 -28.49 -8.20
C SER A 20 -18.12 -29.02 -6.82
N VAL A 21 -17.21 -30.01 -6.78
CA VAL A 21 -16.65 -30.54 -5.51
C VAL A 21 -15.47 -29.70 -5.02
N PHE A 22 -14.57 -29.29 -5.92
CA PHE A 22 -13.44 -28.41 -5.63
C PHE A 22 -13.76 -27.03 -6.21
N GLY A 23 -14.51 -26.24 -5.45
CA GLY A 23 -14.65 -24.82 -5.75
C GLY A 23 -13.25 -24.22 -5.94
N PHE A 24 -13.01 -23.61 -7.10
CA PHE A 24 -11.78 -22.87 -7.33
C PHE A 24 -11.86 -21.62 -6.44
N GLY A 25 -11.26 -21.69 -5.26
CA GLY A 25 -11.04 -20.51 -4.43
C GLY A 25 -10.23 -19.51 -5.23
N GLU A 26 -10.83 -18.37 -5.55
CA GLU A 26 -10.12 -17.26 -6.17
C GLU A 26 -9.05 -16.79 -5.17
N VAL A 27 -7.78 -17.04 -5.48
CA VAL A 27 -6.67 -16.52 -4.68
C VAL A 27 -6.64 -15.01 -4.91
N PRO A 28 -6.87 -14.18 -3.89
CA PRO A 28 -6.85 -12.74 -4.07
C PRO A 28 -5.45 -12.30 -4.51
N GLU A 29 -5.38 -11.38 -5.47
CA GLU A 29 -4.12 -10.79 -5.90
C GLU A 29 -3.42 -10.12 -4.69
N PRO A 30 -2.11 -10.35 -4.48
CA PRO A 30 -1.40 -9.74 -3.37
C PRO A 30 -1.41 -8.22 -3.48
N GLN A 31 -2.09 -7.55 -2.54
CA GLN A 31 -2.14 -6.09 -2.46
C GLN A 31 -0.94 -5.55 -1.67
N CYS A 32 -0.11 -4.73 -2.32
CA CYS A 32 0.98 -4.02 -1.67
C CYS A 32 0.46 -2.84 -0.85
N VAL A 33 0.31 -3.03 0.47
CA VAL A 33 -0.10 -1.97 1.40
C VAL A 33 1.10 -1.30 2.06
N CYS A 34 1.00 0.02 2.27
CA CYS A 34 1.99 0.74 3.06
C CYS A 34 1.83 0.42 4.54
N LYS A 35 2.86 -0.14 5.17
CA LYS A 35 2.83 -0.47 6.61
C LYS A 35 3.14 0.73 7.51
N SER A 36 3.86 1.73 7.00
CA SER A 36 4.23 2.89 7.80
C SER A 36 3.14 3.96 7.73
N GLN A 37 2.80 4.52 8.89
CA GLN A 37 1.90 5.67 9.04
C GLN A 37 2.66 6.94 9.44
N GLU A 38 4.00 6.92 9.33
CA GLU A 38 4.83 8.07 9.68
C GLU A 38 4.72 9.16 8.62
N THR A 39 4.22 10.33 9.02
CA THR A 39 4.21 11.51 8.16
C THR A 39 5.63 11.95 7.81
N VAL A 40 5.86 12.46 6.61
CA VAL A 40 7.17 13.01 6.19
C VAL A 40 7.03 14.36 5.50
N CYS A 41 8.03 15.22 5.68
CA CYS A 41 8.09 16.52 5.04
C CYS A 41 9.00 16.46 3.81
N GLY A 42 8.45 16.79 2.64
CA GLY A 42 9.22 16.95 1.40
C GLY A 42 9.95 18.30 1.34
N SER A 43 10.98 18.38 0.50
CA SER A 43 11.75 19.60 0.23
C SER A 43 10.90 20.72 -0.37
N GLU A 44 9.80 20.37 -1.03
CA GLU A 44 8.80 21.30 -1.58
C GLU A 44 7.86 21.88 -0.49
N GLY A 45 8.07 21.57 0.79
CA GLY A 45 7.22 22.01 1.90
C GLY A 45 5.88 21.28 1.99
N LYS A 46 5.73 20.16 1.26
CA LYS A 46 4.54 19.31 1.29
C LYS A 46 4.68 18.19 2.32
N THR A 47 3.65 18.03 3.14
CA THR A 47 3.53 16.89 4.06
C THR A 47 2.92 15.70 3.33
N TYR A 48 3.56 14.54 3.46
CA TYR A 48 3.08 13.25 3.00
C TYR A 48 2.64 12.42 4.20
N GLU A 49 1.49 11.76 4.12
CA GLU A 49 0.90 11.04 5.26
C GLU A 49 1.69 9.79 5.64
N ASN A 50 2.39 9.21 4.67
CA ASN A 50 3.30 8.10 4.88
C ASN A 50 4.47 8.12 3.89
N ILE A 51 5.50 7.33 4.20
CA ILE A 51 6.68 7.15 3.35
C ILE A 51 6.35 6.61 1.96
N CYS A 52 5.31 5.78 1.80
CA CYS A 52 4.97 5.20 0.50
C CYS A 52 4.38 6.25 -0.44
N GLN A 53 3.58 7.20 0.07
CA GLN A 53 3.10 8.35 -0.70
C GLN A 53 4.27 9.24 -1.14
N PHE A 54 5.23 9.50 -0.25
CA PHE A 54 6.45 10.22 -0.60
C PHE A 54 7.24 9.49 -1.70
N ASN A 55 7.46 8.18 -1.56
CA ASN A 55 8.18 7.38 -2.57
C ASN A 55 7.47 7.37 -3.93
N LYS A 56 6.12 7.33 -3.94
CA LYS A 56 5.34 7.43 -5.17
C LYS A 56 5.53 8.80 -5.84
N ALA A 57 5.52 9.87 -5.06
CA ALA A 57 5.80 11.21 -5.56
C ALA A 57 7.25 11.33 -6.05
N TYR A 58 8.20 10.69 -5.37
CA TYR A 58 9.63 10.70 -5.73
C TYR A 58 9.88 9.99 -7.04
N ALA A 59 9.20 8.85 -7.25
CA ALA A 59 9.22 8.14 -8.51
C ALA A 59 8.62 8.95 -9.66
N ALA A 60 7.57 9.74 -9.39
CA ALA A 60 6.92 10.59 -10.38
C ALA A 60 7.71 11.89 -10.68
N LYS A 61 8.38 12.46 -9.68
CA LYS A 61 9.12 13.73 -9.75
C LYS A 61 10.48 13.56 -9.10
N ARG A 62 11.54 13.49 -9.91
CA ARG A 62 12.93 13.31 -9.44
C ARG A 62 13.51 14.50 -8.66
N ASN A 63 12.82 15.63 -8.61
CA ASN A 63 13.27 16.85 -7.93
C ASN A 63 12.73 17.01 -6.50
N ILE A 64 12.07 16.00 -5.94
CA ILE A 64 11.66 16.03 -4.54
C ILE A 64 12.68 15.27 -3.69
N SER A 65 12.96 15.78 -2.49
CA SER A 65 13.81 15.13 -1.51
C SER A 65 13.13 15.17 -0.15
N MET A 66 13.51 14.27 0.77
CA MET A 66 12.96 14.29 2.12
C MET A 66 13.71 15.35 2.92
N LYS A 67 12.99 16.30 3.52
CA LYS A 67 13.57 17.33 4.38
C LYS A 67 13.76 16.81 5.81
N HIS A 68 12.69 16.26 6.39
CA HIS A 68 12.73 15.61 7.70
C HIS A 68 11.55 14.64 7.86
N LYS A 69 11.65 13.74 8.85
CA LYS A 69 10.53 12.92 9.30
C LYS A 69 9.58 13.77 10.16
N GLY A 70 8.28 13.50 10.09
CA GLY A 70 7.23 14.34 10.67
C GLY A 70 6.57 15.27 9.65
N PRO A 71 5.46 15.93 10.03
CA PRO A 71 4.77 16.87 9.16
C PRO A 71 5.62 18.11 8.94
N CYS A 72 5.50 18.75 7.77
CA CYS A 72 6.12 20.06 7.56
C CYS A 72 5.53 21.07 8.56
N GLU A 73 6.34 22.06 8.95
CA GLU A 73 5.90 23.22 9.72
C GLU A 73 5.00 24.14 8.86
N SER A 74 3.80 23.66 8.54
CA SER A 74 2.71 24.52 8.12
C SER A 74 2.12 25.14 9.38
N GLY A 75 2.29 26.46 9.55
CA GLY A 75 1.75 27.19 10.68
C GLY A 75 0.29 26.78 10.97
N LYS A 76 0.05 26.40 12.23
CA LYS A 76 -1.19 25.94 12.88
C LYS A 76 -1.35 24.42 13.01
N VAL A 77 -0.59 23.87 13.96
CA VAL A 77 -1.00 22.68 14.70
C VAL A 77 -1.77 23.14 15.93
N TYR A 78 -3.11 23.22 15.85
CA TYR A 78 -3.96 23.17 17.04
C TYR A 78 -4.44 21.73 17.23
N ARG A 79 -3.54 20.84 17.63
CA ARG A 79 -3.95 19.56 18.25
C ARG A 79 -3.99 19.77 19.75
N GLY A 80 -5.05 20.46 20.19
CA GLY A 80 -5.27 20.82 21.59
C GLY A 80 -4.52 22.09 22.01
N ILE A 81 -5.21 23.00 22.67
CA ILE A 81 -4.61 24.13 23.38
C ILE A 81 -3.86 23.53 24.58
N SER A 82 -2.64 23.05 24.38
CA SER A 82 -1.70 22.72 25.46
C SER A 82 -0.32 23.28 25.16
N LYS A 83 -0.32 24.57 24.88
CA LYS A 83 0.56 25.57 25.49
C LYS A 83 0.00 26.91 25.03
N LEU A 84 -0.91 27.43 25.85
CA LEU A 84 -1.19 28.85 25.91
C LEU A 84 0.15 29.58 25.85
N THR A 85 0.18 30.63 25.04
CA THR A 85 1.06 31.78 25.19
C THR A 85 1.58 31.91 26.62
N ASN A 86 2.88 31.78 26.79
CA ASN A 86 3.64 32.24 27.95
C ASN A 86 5.11 32.16 27.52
N SER A 87 5.91 33.23 27.50
CA SER A 87 5.76 34.61 27.97
C SER A 87 6.69 35.48 27.12
#